data_AF-A0A0D7DYS0-F1
#
_entry.id   AF-A0A0D7DYS0-F1
#
_cell.length_a   1.000
_cell.length_b   1.000
_cell.length_c   1.000
_cell.angle_alpha   90.00
_cell.angle_beta   90.00
_cell.angle_gamma   90.00
#
_symmetry.space_group_name_H-M   'P 1'
#
loop_
_entity.id
_entity.type
_entity.pdbx_description
1 polymer ?
#
loop_
_entity_poly.entity_id
_entity_poly.type
_entity_poly.pdbx_seq_one_letter_code
_entity_poly.pdbx_strand_id
1 'polypeptide(L)'
;MNAAETYQITLTREQLQLLCRATETCSRLVMGQMDMALDYLRNRDGEMINGYELTRAVEAITKPAQGLAPNQSGGVGWHATGDQLWDMFTQMRHRLAWDSAISQGVISAGEPRKWPEMGGVAYDAPTTLTGAGIKIERVTADDHQG
;
A
#
# COMPACT_ATOMS: atom_id res chain seq x y z
N MET A 1 -15.86 23.29 12.78
CA MET A 1 -14.98 22.47 11.93
C MET A 1 -15.68 22.37 10.58
N ASN A 2 -15.05 22.85 9.50
CA ASN A 2 -15.58 22.58 8.17
C ASN A 2 -15.54 21.06 7.95
N ALA A 3 -16.60 20.49 7.40
CA ALA A 3 -16.58 19.10 6.96
C ALA A 3 -15.37 18.91 6.03
N ALA A 4 -14.60 17.84 6.21
CA ALA A 4 -13.48 17.55 5.33
C ALA A 4 -13.99 17.47 3.88
N GLU A 5 -13.42 18.28 2.99
CA GLU A 5 -13.73 18.19 1.56
C GLU A 5 -13.36 16.80 1.07
N THR A 6 -14.30 16.15 0.40
CA THR A 6 -14.12 14.80 -0.13
C THR A 6 -13.96 14.86 -1.64
N TYR A 7 -12.97 14.15 -2.16
CA TYR A 7 -12.66 14.07 -3.58
C TYR A 7 -12.88 12.65 -4.09
N GLN A 8 -13.44 12.50 -5.28
CA GLN A 8 -13.59 11.21 -5.97
C GLN A 8 -12.68 11.18 -7.19
N ILE A 9 -11.93 10.09 -7.35
CA ILE A 9 -11.07 9.84 -8.51
C ILE A 9 -11.49 8.53 -9.17
N THR A 10 -11.42 8.48 -10.50
CA THR A 10 -11.58 7.26 -11.28
C THR A 10 -10.20 6.83 -11.76
N LEU A 11 -9.87 5.56 -11.56
CA LEU A 11 -8.60 4.97 -11.93
C LEU A 11 -8.82 3.66 -12.68
N THR A 12 -8.00 3.40 -13.68
CA THR A 12 -7.84 2.04 -14.23
C THR A 12 -7.28 1.10 -13.16
N ARG A 13 -7.44 -0.21 -13.36
CA ARG A 13 -6.86 -1.22 -12.47
C ARG A 13 -5.34 -1.05 -12.35
N GLU A 14 -4.68 -0.79 -13.46
CA GLU A 14 -3.23 -0.63 -13.55
C GLU A 14 -2.77 0.62 -12.77
N GLN A 15 -3.50 1.73 -12.88
CA GLN A 15 -3.22 2.93 -12.09
C GLN A 15 -3.44 2.70 -10.59
N LEU A 16 -4.48 1.97 -10.20
CA LEU A 16 -4.73 1.61 -8.81
C LEU A 16 -3.61 0.71 -8.26
N GLN A 17 -3.11 -0.25 -9.04
CA GLN A 17 -1.97 -1.09 -8.68
C GLN A 17 -0.69 -0.26 -8.49
N LEU A 18 -0.44 0.72 -9.37
CA LEU A 18 0.70 1.63 -9.26
C LEU A 18 0.62 2.49 -7.99
N LEU A 19 -0.55 3.07 -7.70
CA LEU A 19 -0.78 3.83 -6.48
C LEU A 19 -0.62 2.95 -5.23
N CYS A 20 -1.15 1.74 -5.24
CA CYS A 20 -1.02 0.78 -4.14
C CYS A 20 0.46 0.56 -3.78
N ARG A 21 1.31 0.31 -4.78
CA ARG A 21 2.75 0.14 -4.56
C ARG A 21 3.41 1.44 -4.08
N ALA A 22 3.09 2.57 -4.71
CA ALA A 22 3.66 3.86 -4.33
C ALA A 22 3.33 4.23 -2.88
N THR A 23 2.09 4.02 -2.43
CA THR A 23 1.69 4.29 -1.04
C THR A 23 2.38 3.37 -0.04
N GLU A 24 2.57 2.08 -0.38
CA GLU A 24 3.36 1.19 0.47
C GLU A 24 4.80 1.69 0.59
N THR A 25 5.46 1.93 -0.54
CA THR A 25 6.85 2.40 -0.58
C THR A 25 7.03 3.68 0.23
N CYS A 26 6.18 4.68 0.02
CA CYS A 26 6.25 5.94 0.77
C CYS A 26 6.00 5.72 2.28
N SER A 27 5.07 4.84 2.65
CA SER A 27 4.84 4.49 4.05
C SER A 27 6.09 3.85 4.68
N ARG A 28 6.70 2.86 4.01
CA ARG A 28 7.94 2.19 4.44
C ARG A 28 9.10 3.18 4.59
N LEU A 29 9.26 4.12 3.66
CA LEU A 29 10.28 5.17 3.71
C LEU A 29 10.13 6.04 4.97
N VAL A 30 8.90 6.47 5.28
CA VAL A 30 8.60 7.26 6.49
C VAL A 30 8.87 6.45 7.78
N MET A 31 8.68 5.14 7.74
CA MET A 31 8.95 4.24 8.87
C MET A 31 10.42 3.80 8.98
N GLY A 32 11.31 4.25 8.11
CA GLY A 32 12.72 3.84 8.12
C GLY A 32 12.95 2.37 7.71
N GLN A 33 11.98 1.76 7.03
CA GLN A 33 12.00 0.37 6.55
C GLN A 33 12.58 0.33 5.13
N MET A 34 13.88 0.60 5.03
CA MET A 34 14.54 0.89 3.74
C MET A 34 14.69 -0.33 2.85
N ASP A 35 14.91 -1.52 3.42
CA ASP A 35 14.96 -2.78 2.68
C ASP A 35 13.73 -2.98 1.79
N MET A 36 12.54 -2.82 2.37
CA MET A 36 11.26 -2.94 1.66
C MET A 36 10.98 -1.75 0.73
N ALA A 37 11.44 -0.55 1.09
CA ALA A 37 11.25 0.63 0.24
C ALA A 37 12.09 0.55 -1.05
N LEU A 38 13.30 0.01 -0.95
CA LEU A 38 14.22 -0.11 -2.09
C LEU A 38 13.75 -1.11 -3.15
N ASP A 39 12.90 -2.09 -2.79
CA ASP A 39 12.30 -3.04 -3.73
C ASP A 39 11.50 -2.37 -4.87
N TYR A 40 11.10 -1.11 -4.70
CA TYR A 40 10.44 -0.33 -5.75
C TYR A 40 11.42 0.27 -6.77
N LEU A 41 12.67 0.50 -6.40
CA LEU A 41 13.64 1.18 -7.24
C LEU A 41 14.25 0.25 -8.29
N ARG A 42 14.61 0.85 -9.43
CA ARG A 42 15.30 0.18 -10.53
C ARG A 42 16.55 0.95 -10.93
N ASN A 43 17.61 0.25 -11.31
CA ASN A 43 18.80 0.87 -11.90
C ASN A 43 18.51 1.35 -13.33
N ARG A 44 19.52 1.93 -14.00
CA ARG A 44 19.39 2.44 -15.38
C ARG A 44 18.95 1.36 -16.38
N ASP A 45 19.32 0.12 -16.10
CA ASP A 45 19.05 -1.05 -16.95
C ASP A 45 17.71 -1.74 -16.58
N GLY A 46 16.97 -1.18 -15.61
CA GLY A 46 15.67 -1.69 -15.19
C GLY A 46 15.73 -2.84 -14.18
N GLU A 47 16.90 -3.14 -13.62
CA GLU A 47 17.08 -4.20 -12.63
C GLU A 47 16.72 -3.70 -11.22
N MET A 48 16.17 -4.58 -10.39
CA MET A 48 15.81 -4.24 -9.02
C MET A 48 17.05 -3.89 -8.20
N ILE A 49 16.97 -2.76 -7.49
CA ILE A 49 18.01 -2.32 -6.58
C ILE A 49 17.78 -2.97 -5.23
N ASN A 50 18.43 -4.11 -4.98
CA ASN A 50 18.40 -4.78 -3.68
C ASN A 50 19.78 -5.29 -3.27
N GLY A 51 19.97 -5.58 -1.99
CA GLY A 51 21.19 -6.16 -1.47
C GLY A 51 21.59 -5.57 -0.12
N TYR A 52 22.09 -6.44 0.77
CA TYR A 52 22.39 -6.10 2.16
C TYR A 52 23.32 -4.89 2.31
N GLU A 53 24.45 -4.87 1.58
CA GLU A 53 25.43 -3.78 1.70
C GLU A 53 24.89 -2.43 1.19
N LEU A 54 24.09 -2.46 0.13
CA LEU A 54 23.46 -1.25 -0.39
C LEU A 54 22.39 -0.73 0.56
N THR A 55 21.51 -1.61 1.04
CA THR A 55 20.50 -1.25 2.06
C THR A 55 21.19 -0.65 3.28
N ARG A 56 22.25 -1.28 3.78
CA ARG A 56 23.02 -0.77 4.91
C ARG A 56 23.61 0.61 4.65
N ALA A 57 24.15 0.85 3.46
CA ALA A 57 24.70 2.16 3.07
C ALA A 57 23.61 3.24 3.00
N VAL A 58 22.43 2.92 2.44
CA VAL A 58 21.28 3.84 2.39
C VAL A 58 20.78 4.14 3.80
N GLU A 59 20.58 3.12 4.64
CA GLU A 59 20.12 3.25 6.01
C GLU A 59 21.08 4.09 6.87
N ALA A 60 22.40 3.95 6.66
CA ALA A 60 23.40 4.75 7.37
C ALA A 60 23.26 6.26 7.09
N ILE A 61 22.67 6.64 5.96
CA ILE A 61 22.41 8.04 5.59
C ILE A 61 21.01 8.46 6.04
N THR A 62 19.99 7.64 5.78
CA THR A 62 18.58 8.04 5.97
C THR A 62 18.12 7.93 7.42
N LYS A 63 18.48 6.87 8.15
CA LYS A 63 17.99 6.64 9.52
C LYS A 63 18.40 7.75 10.48
N PRO A 64 19.67 8.23 10.51
CA PRO A 64 20.03 9.36 11.36
C PRO A 64 19.24 10.63 11.05
N ALA A 65 18.96 10.90 9.76
CA ALA A 65 18.16 12.05 9.34
C ALA A 65 16.68 11.94 9.79
N GLN A 66 16.18 10.72 10.02
CA GLN A 66 14.86 10.44 10.59
C GLN A 66 14.88 10.36 12.13
N GLY A 67 16.05 10.50 12.77
CA GLY A 67 16.19 10.32 14.22
C GLY A 67 16.16 8.86 14.69
N LEU A 68 16.43 7.90 13.80
CA LEU A 68 16.45 6.47 14.07
C LEU A 68 17.88 5.96 14.29
N ALA A 69 18.06 5.00 15.21
CA ALA A 69 19.30 4.23 15.31
C ALA A 69 19.49 3.30 14.10
N PRO A 70 20.72 2.86 13.77
CA PRO A 70 20.98 2.04 12.57
C PRO A 70 20.15 0.76 12.45
N ASN A 71 19.82 0.12 13.57
CA ASN A 71 19.02 -1.10 13.65
C ASN A 71 17.54 -0.84 14.03
N GLN A 72 17.10 0.42 13.98
CA GLN A 72 15.75 0.82 14.34
C GLN A 72 14.92 1.08 13.07
N SER A 73 13.66 0.69 13.13
CA SER A 73 12.62 1.08 12.19
C SER A 73 11.33 1.30 12.99
N GLY A 74 10.52 2.25 12.54
CA GLY A 74 9.15 2.39 13.01
C GLY A 74 8.29 1.20 12.55
N GLY A 75 7.18 0.98 13.25
CA GLY A 75 6.10 0.11 12.81
C GLY A 75 4.90 0.92 12.36
N VAL A 76 3.84 0.22 11.97
CA VAL A 76 2.51 0.82 11.79
C VAL A 76 2.08 1.48 13.11
N GLY A 77 1.62 2.72 13.07
CA GLY A 77 1.30 3.56 14.24
C GLY A 77 2.45 4.47 14.71
N TRP A 78 3.61 4.46 14.03
CA TRP A 78 4.78 5.25 14.42
C TRP A 78 4.70 6.71 14.00
N HIS A 79 4.15 6.99 12.82
CA HIS A 79 4.16 8.33 12.24
C HIS A 79 2.89 8.57 11.42
N ALA A 80 2.18 9.66 11.72
CA ALA A 80 0.87 9.96 11.14
C ALA A 80 0.84 9.89 9.60
N THR A 81 1.82 10.49 8.92
CA THR A 81 1.90 10.42 7.44
C THR A 81 2.14 8.99 6.93
N GLY A 82 2.96 8.21 7.64
CA GLY A 82 3.20 6.81 7.30
C GLY A 82 1.92 5.99 7.46
N ASP A 83 1.15 6.27 8.51
CA ASP A 83 -0.12 5.62 8.79
C ASP A 83 -1.22 5.99 7.78
N GLN A 84 -1.27 7.25 7.34
CA GLN A 84 -2.18 7.69 6.27
C GLN A 84 -1.91 6.94 4.98
N LEU A 85 -0.64 6.84 4.58
CA LEU A 85 -0.21 6.07 3.41
C LEU A 85 -0.46 4.57 3.59
N TRP A 86 -0.31 4.04 4.80
CA TRP A 86 -0.57 2.65 5.13
C TRP A 86 -2.07 2.31 5.04
N ASP A 87 -2.94 3.18 5.54
CA ASP A 87 -4.39 3.06 5.40
C ASP A 87 -4.79 3.04 3.91
N MET A 88 -4.23 3.95 3.08
CA MET A 88 -4.43 3.94 1.63
C MET A 88 -3.98 2.62 0.99
N PHE A 89 -2.78 2.16 1.33
CA PHE A 89 -2.21 0.92 0.82
C PHE A 89 -3.09 -0.29 1.15
N THR A 90 -3.49 -0.47 2.41
CA THR A 90 -4.24 -1.67 2.82
C THR A 90 -5.62 -1.72 2.17
N GLN A 91 -6.26 -0.58 1.97
CA GLN A 91 -7.55 -0.46 1.27
C GLN A 91 -7.42 -0.84 -0.21
N MET A 92 -6.41 -0.29 -0.91
CA MET A 92 -6.14 -0.62 -2.31
C MET A 92 -5.79 -2.09 -2.49
N ARG A 93 -4.86 -2.60 -1.68
CA ARG A 93 -4.42 -4.00 -1.70
C ARG A 93 -5.56 -4.97 -1.46
N HIS A 94 -6.40 -4.69 -0.46
CA HIS A 94 -7.59 -5.50 -0.17
C HIS A 94 -8.54 -5.52 -1.36
N ARG A 95 -8.90 -4.35 -1.93
CA ARG A 95 -9.78 -4.32 -3.11
C ARG A 95 -9.21 -5.12 -4.27
N LEU A 96 -7.94 -4.91 -4.61
CA LEU A 96 -7.26 -5.59 -5.70
C LEU A 96 -7.21 -7.11 -5.48
N ALA A 97 -6.99 -7.55 -4.24
CA ALA A 97 -6.98 -8.98 -3.89
C ALA A 97 -8.35 -9.63 -4.09
N TRP A 98 -9.45 -8.96 -3.68
CA TRP A 98 -10.81 -9.48 -3.88
C TRP A 98 -11.17 -9.54 -5.35
N ASP A 99 -10.84 -8.48 -6.12
CA ASP A 99 -11.07 -8.47 -7.56
C ASP A 99 -10.31 -9.59 -8.28
N SER A 100 -9.09 -9.90 -7.82
CA SER A 100 -8.32 -11.03 -8.34
C SER A 100 -9.00 -12.35 -8.02
N ALA A 101 -9.38 -12.58 -6.75
CA ALA A 101 -10.04 -13.82 -6.32
C ALA A 101 -11.37 -14.06 -7.06
N ILE A 102 -12.15 -13.00 -7.29
CA ILE A 102 -13.38 -13.06 -8.09
C ILE A 102 -13.06 -13.41 -9.54
N SER A 103 -12.08 -12.75 -10.16
CA SER A 103 -11.71 -13.01 -11.56
C SER A 103 -11.17 -14.43 -11.80
N GLN A 104 -10.60 -15.05 -10.76
CA GLN A 104 -10.08 -16.42 -10.78
C GLN A 104 -11.15 -17.46 -10.41
N GLY A 105 -12.37 -17.04 -10.07
CA GLY A 105 -13.44 -17.95 -9.67
C GLY A 105 -13.26 -18.57 -8.28
N VAL A 106 -12.38 -18.03 -7.44
CA VAL A 106 -12.18 -18.50 -6.06
C VAL A 106 -13.41 -18.15 -5.22
N ILE A 107 -13.94 -16.94 -5.38
CA ILE A 107 -15.17 -16.46 -4.73
C ILE A 107 -16.06 -15.72 -5.74
N SER A 108 -17.36 -15.62 -5.46
CA SER A 108 -18.26 -14.72 -6.18
C SER A 108 -18.29 -13.32 -5.56
N ALA A 109 -18.82 -12.33 -6.28
CA ALA A 109 -19.02 -10.99 -5.73
C ALA A 109 -19.96 -11.05 -4.51
N GLY A 110 -19.49 -10.51 -3.38
CA GLY A 110 -20.24 -10.50 -2.11
C GLY A 110 -20.09 -11.78 -1.27
N GLU A 111 -19.41 -12.81 -1.76
CA GLU A 111 -19.09 -13.98 -0.94
C GLU A 111 -18.01 -13.65 0.11
N PRO A 112 -18.07 -14.30 1.30
CA PRO A 112 -16.99 -14.20 2.27
C PRO A 112 -15.71 -14.85 1.75
N ARG A 113 -14.57 -14.53 2.39
CA ARG A 113 -13.28 -15.15 2.08
C ARG A 113 -13.32 -16.68 2.28
N LYS A 114 -12.58 -17.42 1.45
CA LYS A 114 -12.35 -18.86 1.58
C LYS A 114 -10.91 -19.12 2.02
N TRP A 115 -10.72 -19.41 3.30
CA TRP A 115 -9.40 -19.45 3.92
C TRP A 115 -8.39 -20.45 3.31
N PRO A 116 -8.79 -21.70 2.99
CA PRO A 116 -7.86 -22.65 2.36
C PRO A 116 -7.29 -22.15 1.02
N GLU A 117 -8.06 -21.36 0.27
CA GLU A 117 -7.75 -20.89 -1.08
C GLU A 117 -7.20 -19.45 -1.10
N MET A 118 -7.53 -18.64 -0.10
CA MET A 118 -7.24 -17.20 -0.02
C MET A 118 -6.32 -16.87 1.16
N GLY A 119 -5.40 -17.78 1.52
CA GLY A 119 -4.43 -17.53 2.58
C GLY A 119 -3.54 -16.30 2.28
N GLY A 120 -3.34 -15.44 3.27
CA GLY A 120 -2.39 -14.33 3.22
C GLY A 120 -2.94 -12.99 3.69
N VAL A 121 -2.05 -12.09 4.13
CA VAL A 121 -2.41 -10.78 4.70
C VAL A 121 -3.17 -9.88 3.74
N ALA A 122 -3.11 -10.15 2.42
CA ALA A 122 -3.88 -9.44 1.40
C ALA A 122 -5.39 -9.59 1.60
N TYR A 123 -5.81 -10.62 2.36
CA TYR A 123 -7.19 -10.95 2.67
C TYR A 123 -7.65 -10.64 4.10
N ASP A 124 -6.87 -9.86 4.84
CA ASP A 124 -7.28 -9.31 6.13
C ASP A 124 -8.00 -7.98 5.97
N ALA A 125 -8.81 -7.61 6.96
CA ALA A 125 -9.49 -6.33 6.97
C ALA A 125 -8.46 -5.18 6.83
N PRO A 126 -8.75 -4.15 6.00
CA PRO A 126 -7.88 -2.99 5.88
C PRO A 126 -7.67 -2.28 7.23
N THR A 127 -6.52 -1.63 7.39
CA THR A 127 -6.28 -0.80 8.57
C THR A 127 -7.07 0.51 8.47
N THR A 128 -7.37 1.11 9.61
CA THR A 128 -7.95 2.47 9.68
C THR A 128 -7.42 3.16 10.92
N LEU A 129 -6.17 3.58 10.84
CA LEU A 129 -5.43 4.17 11.95
C LEU A 129 -5.72 5.66 12.10
N THR A 130 -5.97 6.34 10.98
CA THR A 130 -6.10 7.79 10.90
C THR A 130 -7.56 8.28 10.86
N GLY A 131 -8.51 7.35 10.92
CA GLY A 131 -9.93 7.61 11.16
C GLY A 131 -10.77 8.05 9.95
N ALA A 132 -10.17 8.52 8.86
CA ALA A 132 -10.89 8.73 7.61
C ALA A 132 -10.99 7.39 6.85
N GLY A 133 -12.18 6.80 6.78
CA GLY A 133 -12.41 5.59 5.99
C GLY A 133 -12.18 5.87 4.51
N ILE A 134 -11.29 5.12 3.86
CA ILE A 134 -11.09 5.20 2.41
C ILE A 134 -12.00 4.18 1.76
N LYS A 135 -12.88 4.66 0.88
CA LYS A 135 -13.79 3.82 0.11
C LYS A 135 -13.18 3.54 -1.25
N ILE A 136 -13.06 2.25 -1.62
CA ILE A 136 -12.62 1.84 -2.95
C ILE A 136 -13.65 0.91 -3.54
N GLU A 137 -14.25 1.34 -4.65
CA GLU A 137 -15.32 0.64 -5.34
C GLU A 137 -14.92 0.39 -6.78
N ARG A 138 -15.34 -0.76 -7.31
CA ARG A 138 -15.21 -1.03 -8.73
C ARG A 138 -16.39 -0.38 -9.43
N VAL A 139 -16.08 0.54 -10.34
CA VAL A 139 -17.05 1.13 -11.27
C VAL A 139 -16.98 0.41 -12.61
N THR A 140 -18.10 0.32 -13.31
CA THR A 140 -18.19 -0.19 -14.68
C THR A 140 -18.03 0.96 -15.67
N ALA A 141 -17.65 0.64 -16.92
CA ALA A 141 -17.44 1.67 -17.94
C ALA A 141 -18.71 2.51 -18.23
N ASP A 142 -19.89 1.95 -17.94
CA ASP A 142 -21.18 2.60 -18.13
C ASP A 142 -21.49 3.66 -17.06
N ASP A 143 -20.77 3.64 -15.93
CA ASP A 143 -20.95 4.59 -14.82
C ASP A 143 -20.31 5.97 -15.07
N HIS A 144 -19.66 6.16 -16.22
CA HIS A 144 -18.95 7.39 -16.59
C HIS A 144 -19.77 8.39 -17.42
N GLN A 145 -21.05 8.10 -17.67
CA GLN A 145 -21.95 8.99 -18.43
C GLN A 145 -22.91 9.84 -17.56
N GLY A 146 -22.70 9.89 -16.24
CA GLY A 146 -23.52 10.63 -15.28
C GLY A 146 -22.91 11.94 -14.82
#